data_AF-K9TL41-F1
#
_entry.id   AF-K9TL41-F1
#
_cell.length_a   1.000
_cell.length_b   1.000
_cell.length_c   1.000
_cell.angle_alpha   90.00
_cell.angle_beta   90.00
_cell.angle_gamma   90.00
#
_symmetry.space_group_name_H-M   'P 1'
#
loop_
_entity.id
_entity.type
_entity.pdbx_description
1 polymer ?
#
loop_
_entity_poly.entity_id
_entity_poly.type
_entity_poly.pdbx_seq_one_letter_code
_entity_poly.pdbx_strand_id
1 'polypeptide(L)'
;MDETWIMLNSEEDIISQQFNSGNQLEDWAMNFTGLEILNYLREQMSGDEEAFIDGFECRVLQPGKKWQTGKIRIKINVEFCPDDPSEPDSPLDDIRKMDR
;
A
#
# COMPACT_ATOMS: atom_id res chain seq x y z
N MET A 1 -21.40 -7.21 5.70
CA MET A 1 -20.39 -7.41 6.76
C MET A 1 -19.30 -6.41 6.47
N ASP A 2 -18.99 -5.52 7.40
CA ASP A 2 -17.93 -4.53 7.17
C ASP A 2 -16.58 -5.24 7.20
N GLU A 3 -15.86 -5.20 6.08
CA GLU A 3 -14.52 -5.78 5.99
C GLU A 3 -13.58 -4.98 6.90
N THR A 4 -12.95 -5.67 7.87
CA THR A 4 -11.99 -5.05 8.79
C THR A 4 -10.58 -5.25 8.27
N TRP A 5 -9.86 -4.15 8.04
CA TRP A 5 -8.50 -4.15 7.53
C TRP A 5 -7.50 -3.87 8.64
N ILE A 6 -6.43 -4.66 8.71
CA ILE A 6 -5.30 -4.44 9.62
C ILE A 6 -4.07 -3.98 8.83
N MET A 7 -3.30 -3.05 9.40
CA MET A 7 -2.01 -2.66 8.83
C MET A 7 -0.99 -3.76 9.12
N LEU A 8 -0.27 -4.19 8.09
CA LEU A 8 0.83 -5.15 8.21
C LEU A 8 2.15 -4.41 8.48
N ASN A 9 3.07 -5.06 9.19
CA ASN A 9 4.45 -4.62 9.29
C ASN A 9 5.17 -4.99 7.98
N SER A 10 5.67 -4.01 7.24
CA SER A 10 6.25 -4.23 5.92
C SER A 10 7.58 -4.96 5.90
N GLU A 11 8.26 -5.09 7.04
CA GLU A 11 9.57 -5.76 7.16
C GLU A 11 9.46 -7.14 7.81
N GLU A 12 8.49 -7.32 8.71
CA GLU A 12 8.37 -8.55 9.53
C GLU A 12 7.24 -9.48 9.08
N ASP A 13 6.13 -8.93 8.57
CA ASP A 13 5.00 -9.75 8.14
C ASP A 13 5.29 -10.36 6.77
N ILE A 14 5.01 -11.66 6.63
CA ILE A 14 5.23 -12.41 5.39
C ILE A 14 3.90 -12.64 4.70
N ILE A 15 3.86 -12.29 3.42
CA ILE A 15 2.73 -12.48 2.51
C ILE A 15 3.09 -13.60 1.54
N SER A 16 2.21 -14.60 1.44
CA SER A 16 2.34 -15.73 0.53
C SER A 16 1.31 -15.61 -0.58
N GLN A 17 1.78 -15.34 -1.80
CA GLN A 17 0.96 -15.31 -3.00
C GLN A 17 0.95 -16.68 -3.67
N GLN A 18 -0.24 -17.21 -3.93
CA GLN A 18 -0.43 -18.48 -4.62
C GLN A 18 -0.60 -18.24 -6.11
N PHE A 19 0.07 -19.06 -6.93
CA PHE A 19 -0.02 -19.02 -8.38
C PHE A 19 -0.53 -20.37 -8.87
N ASN A 20 -1.66 -20.33 -9.58
CA ASN A 20 -2.25 -21.51 -10.17
C ASN A 20 -1.82 -21.60 -11.64
N SER A 21 -1.11 -22.66 -11.99
CA SER A 21 -0.67 -22.89 -13.37
C SER A 21 -1.77 -23.52 -14.25
N GLY A 22 -2.90 -23.89 -13.65
CA GLY A 22 -3.94 -24.73 -14.27
C GLY A 22 -3.60 -26.23 -14.22
N ASN A 23 -2.42 -26.60 -13.73
CA ASN A 23 -1.98 -27.96 -13.46
C ASN A 23 -1.54 -28.06 -11.99
N GLN A 24 -2.27 -28.83 -11.17
CA GLN A 24 -2.04 -28.91 -9.71
C GLN A 24 -0.61 -29.31 -9.29
N LEU A 25 0.17 -29.94 -10.17
CA LEU A 25 1.56 -30.30 -9.89
C LEU A 25 2.54 -29.12 -9.96
N GLU A 26 2.12 -28.02 -10.56
CA GLU A 26 2.93 -26.82 -10.77
C GLU A 26 2.34 -25.60 -10.04
N ASP A 27 1.40 -25.82 -9.11
CA ASP A 27 0.97 -24.76 -8.21
C ASP A 27 2.11 -24.44 -7.26
N TRP A 28 2.48 -23.16 -7.17
CA TRP A 28 3.56 -22.71 -6.30
C TRP A 28 3.19 -21.41 -5.60
N ALA A 29 3.93 -21.13 -4.53
CA ALA A 29 3.76 -19.94 -3.74
C ALA A 29 5.07 -19.16 -3.66
N MET A 30 5.00 -17.85 -3.85
CA MET A 30 6.09 -16.95 -3.46
C MET A 30 5.75 -16.26 -2.15
N ASN A 31 6.77 -16.08 -1.33
CA ASN A 31 6.67 -15.39 -0.06
C ASN A 31 7.43 -14.07 -0.15
N PHE A 32 6.83 -13.01 0.36
CA PHE A 32 7.31 -11.64 0.27
C PHE A 32 7.08 -10.94 1.61
N THR A 33 7.97 -10.04 1.98
CA THR A 33 7.66 -8.96 2.93
C THR A 33 6.74 -7.93 2.28
N GLY A 34 6.18 -7.00 3.07
CA GLY A 34 5.28 -5.96 2.55
C GLY A 34 5.91 -5.03 1.52
N LEU A 35 7.21 -4.72 1.62
CA LEU A 35 7.92 -3.93 0.61
C LEU A 35 8.20 -4.72 -0.67
N GLU A 36 8.59 -5.99 -0.54
CA GLU A 36 8.93 -6.82 -1.70
C GLU A 36 7.71 -7.07 -2.59
N ILE A 37 6.54 -7.31 -2.00
CA ILE A 37 5.34 -7.55 -2.79
C ILE A 37 4.89 -6.31 -3.57
N LEU A 38 5.11 -5.11 -3.04
CA LEU A 38 4.80 -3.85 -3.74
C LEU A 38 5.60 -3.76 -5.03
N ASN A 39 6.90 -4.04 -4.98
CA ASN A 39 7.77 -4.02 -6.16
C ASN A 39 7.36 -5.09 -7.16
N TYR A 40 7.11 -6.32 -6.69
CA TYR A 40 6.66 -7.42 -7.54
C TYR A 40 5.38 -7.08 -8.30
N LEU A 41 4.37 -6.55 -7.60
CA LEU A 41 3.10 -6.21 -8.23
C LEU A 41 3.24 -5.05 -9.21
N ARG A 42 4.07 -4.05 -8.91
CA ARG A 42 4.33 -2.94 -9.85
C ARG A 42 4.86 -3.43 -11.20
N GLU A 43 5.71 -4.45 -11.19
CA GLU A 43 6.30 -5.03 -12.39
C GLU A 43 5.31 -5.90 -13.18
N GLN A 44 4.41 -6.61 -12.50
CA GLN A 44 3.47 -7.56 -13.12
C GLN A 44 2.13 -6.93 -13.52
N MET A 45 1.66 -5.95 -12.77
CA MET A 45 0.31 -5.38 -12.88
C MET A 45 0.30 -4.04 -13.63
N SER A 46 1.01 -3.97 -14.76
CA SER A 46 0.91 -2.81 -15.66
C SER A 46 -0.46 -2.80 -16.34
N GLY A 47 -1.52 -2.38 -15.64
CA GLY A 47 -2.83 -2.11 -16.23
C GLY A 47 -4.08 -2.21 -15.35
N ASP A 48 -4.01 -2.73 -14.11
CA ASP A 48 -5.20 -2.95 -13.27
C ASP A 48 -5.06 -2.28 -11.89
N GLU A 49 -5.31 -0.96 -11.87
CA GLU A 49 -5.28 -0.15 -10.64
C GLU A 49 -6.42 -0.51 -9.67
N GLU A 50 -7.56 -0.97 -10.18
CA GLU A 50 -8.70 -1.38 -9.35
C GLU A 50 -8.35 -2.61 -8.50
N ALA A 51 -7.64 -3.59 -9.08
CA ALA A 51 -7.18 -4.76 -8.33
C ALA A 51 -6.20 -4.41 -7.19
N PHE A 52 -5.44 -3.31 -7.29
CA PHE A 52 -4.62 -2.81 -6.17
C PHE A 52 -5.47 -2.23 -5.03
N ILE A 53 -6.58 -1.58 -5.37
CA ILE A 53 -7.48 -0.91 -4.42
C ILE A 53 -8.39 -1.92 -3.70
N ASP A 54 -8.98 -2.83 -4.46
CA ASP A 54 -9.89 -3.88 -3.97
C ASP A 54 -9.15 -4.96 -3.18
N GLY A 55 -7.86 -5.14 -3.49
CA GLY A 55 -6.99 -6.10 -2.84
C GLY A 55 -7.10 -7.50 -3.44
N PHE A 56 -6.10 -8.32 -3.13
CA PHE A 56 -5.92 -9.64 -3.72
C PHE A 56 -5.81 -10.72 -2.64
N GLU A 57 -6.27 -11.92 -3.00
CA GLU A 57 -6.28 -13.09 -2.11
C GLU A 57 -4.87 -13.62 -1.87
N CYS A 58 -4.53 -13.83 -0.61
CA CYS A 58 -3.23 -14.34 -0.19
C CYS A 58 -3.31 -15.02 1.18
N ARG A 59 -2.15 -15.45 1.70
CA ARG A 59 -1.98 -15.85 3.10
C ARG A 59 -0.95 -14.97 3.77
N VAL A 60 -1.18 -14.61 5.03
CA VAL A 60 -0.25 -13.79 5.82
C VAL A 60 0.22 -14.55 7.05
N LEU A 61 1.52 -14.43 7.36
CA LEU A 61 2.13 -14.86 8.60
C LEU A 61 2.69 -13.65 9.33
N GLN A 62 2.19 -13.41 10.54
CA GLN A 62 2.72 -12.39 11.45
C GLN A 62 3.49 -13.06 12.59
N PRO A 63 4.51 -12.41 13.16
CA PRO A 63 5.22 -12.93 14.32
C PRO A 63 4.28 -13.38 15.44
N GLY A 64 4.45 -14.62 15.90
CA GLY A 64 3.62 -15.20 16.97
C GLY A 64 2.21 -15.66 16.56
N LYS A 65 1.81 -15.52 15.28
CA LYS A 65 0.54 -16.02 14.75
C LYS A 65 0.74 -17.22 13.83
N LYS A 66 -0.36 -17.94 13.53
CA LYS A 66 -0.39 -18.95 12.46
C LYS A 66 -0.66 -18.28 11.12
N TRP A 67 -0.43 -19.00 10.03
CA TRP A 67 -0.85 -18.57 8.69
C TRP A 67 -2.35 -18.28 8.65
N GLN A 68 -2.72 -17.11 8.12
CA GLN A 68 -4.09 -16.63 7.99
C GLN A 68 -4.39 -16.40 6.51
N THR A 69 -5.48 -16.98 6.00
CA THR A 69 -5.99 -16.67 4.66
C THR A 69 -6.79 -15.37 4.71
N GLY A 70 -6.64 -14.51 3.71
CA GLY A 70 -7.38 -13.27 3.61
C GLY A 70 -7.07 -12.51 2.33
N LYS A 71 -7.37 -11.21 2.35
CA LYS A 71 -6.99 -10.28 1.29
C LYS A 71 -6.00 -9.26 1.82
N ILE A 72 -5.09 -8.83 0.96
CA ILE A 72 -4.28 -7.64 1.23
C ILE A 72 -4.55 -6.60 0.16
N ARG A 73 -4.42 -5.33 0.52
CA ARG A 73 -4.49 -4.20 -0.40
C ARG A 73 -3.33 -3.28 -0.12
N ILE A 74 -2.93 -2.52 -1.13
CA ILE A 74 -1.85 -1.56 -1.01
C ILE A 74 -2.47 -0.18 -0.95
N LYS A 75 -2.11 0.60 0.08
CA LYS A 75 -2.47 2.02 0.18
C LYS A 75 -1.23 2.86 -0.14
N ILE A 76 -1.30 3.63 -1.21
CA ILE A 76 -0.25 4.56 -1.62
C ILE A 76 -0.67 5.97 -1.18
N ASN A 77 0.14 6.60 -0.35
CA ASN A 77 -0.03 8.01 -0.01
C ASN A 77 0.85 8.84 -0.94
N VAL A 78 0.27 9.87 -1.55
CA VAL A 78 0.99 10.85 -2.37
C VAL A 78 1.10 12.13 -1.56
N GLU A 79 2.32 12.59 -1.32
CA GLU A 79 2.61 13.82 -0.60
C GLU A 79 3.31 14.81 -1.55
N PHE A 80 2.91 16.08 -1.49
CA PHE A 80 3.49 17.16 -2.29
C PHE A 80 4.20 18.15 -1.36
N CYS A 81 5.48 18.38 -1.60
CA CYS A 81 6.28 19.38 -0.92
C CYS A 81 6.67 20.47 -1.95
N PRO A 82 6.09 21.68 -1.87
CA PRO A 82 6.45 22.76 -2.79
C PRO A 82 7.84 23.31 -2.47
N ASP A 83 8.62 23.63 -3.52
CA ASP A 83 9.95 24.25 -3.38
C ASP A 83 9.89 25.66 -2.78
N ASP A 84 8.80 26.38 -3.05
CA ASP A 84 8.50 27.68 -2.47
C ASP A 84 7.22 27.54 -1.61
N PRO A 85 7.31 27.54 -0.28
CA PRO A 85 6.13 27.56 0.56
C PRO A 85 5.49 28.92 0.34
N SER A 86 4.42 29.00 -0.46
CA SER A 86 3.60 30.21 -0.51
C SER A 86 3.17 30.49 0.94
N GLU A 87 3.79 31.49 1.58
CA GLU A 87 3.36 31.89 2.92
C GLU A 87 1.87 32.20 2.80
N PRO A 88 1.00 31.60 3.63
CA PRO A 88 -0.38 32.05 3.66
C PRO A 88 -0.33 33.54 4.02
N ASP A 89 -0.88 34.40 3.15
CA ASP A 89 -0.96 35.85 3.38
C ASP A 89 -1.37 36.06 4.85
N SER A 90 -0.49 36.66 5.64
CA SER A 90 -0.80 36.87 7.05
C SER A 90 -2.00 37.81 7.08
N PRO A 91 -3.05 37.55 7.86
CA PRO A 91 -4.19 38.46 7.95
C PRO A 91 -3.81 39.86 8.47
N LEU A 92 -2.56 40.06 8.91
CA LEU A 92 -1.99 41.35 9.32
C LEU A 92 -1.17 42.06 8.22
N ASP A 93 -0.91 41.43 7.08
CA ASP A 93 -0.11 42.02 6.00
C ASP A 93 -0.86 43.16 5.29
N ASP A 94 -2.18 43.15 5.29
CA ASP A 94 -3.00 44.27 4.81
C ASP A 94 -2.83 45.52 5.69
N ILE A 95 -2.71 45.33 7.01
CA ILE A 95 -2.52 46.43 7.97
C ILE A 95 -1.14 47.07 7.77
N ARG A 96 -0.10 46.26 7.55
CA ARG A 96 1.27 46.75 7.30
C ARG A 96 1.39 47.57 6.00
N LYS A 97 0.51 47.35 5.03
CA LYS A 97 0.48 48.07 3.74
C LYS A 97 -0.25 49.41 3.82
N MET A 98 -1.08 49.65 4.85
CA MET A 98 -1.84 50.90 5.01
C MET A 98 -1.01 52.06 5.61
N ASP A 99 0.12 51.76 6.27
CA ASP A 99 1.00 52.75 6.91
C ASP A 99 2.13 53.28 5.98
N ARG A 100 2.06 52.99 4.67
CA ARG A 100 2.98 53.49 3.63
C ARG A 100 2.28 54.46 2.69
#